data_AF-A0A8B6FGQ3-F1
#
_entry.id   AF-A0A8B6FGQ3-F1
#
_cell.length_a   1.000
_cell.length_b   1.000
_cell.length_c   1.000
_cell.angle_alpha   90.00
_cell.angle_beta   90.00
_cell.angle_gamma   90.00
#
_symmetry.space_group_name_H-M   'P 1'
#
loop_
_entity.id
_entity.type
_entity.pdbx_description
1 polymer ?
#
loop_
_entity_poly.entity_id
_entity_poly.type
_entity_poly.pdbx_seq_one_letter_code
_entity_poly.pdbx_strand_id
1 'polypeptide(L)'
;MMYKKSIRYTGYGFGYDDIVVHGDLDAPNFTAFYTKGDEVVAVATLGTDPVAAQVAEIMYAGQKILKAEIQDSVDAVVEKFAKL
;
A
#
# COMPACT_ATOMS: atom_id res chain seq x y z
N MET A 1 16.21 5.53 7.85
CA MET A 1 16.47 4.12 8.23
C MET A 1 16.56 4.06 9.75
N MET A 2 15.74 3.22 10.38
CA MET A 2 15.77 2.97 11.82
C MET A 2 16.01 1.48 12.04
N TYR A 3 16.96 1.10 12.90
CA TYR A 3 17.30 -0.30 13.17
C TYR A 3 17.59 -1.16 11.92
N LYS A 4 18.28 -0.59 10.91
CA LYS A 4 18.53 -1.23 9.60
C LYS A 4 17.27 -1.59 8.80
N LYS A 5 16.10 -1.07 9.19
CA LYS A 5 14.85 -1.17 8.46
C LYS A 5 14.49 0.17 7.83
N SER A 6 13.90 0.11 6.65
CA SER A 6 13.40 1.27 5.92
C SER A 6 11.92 1.06 5.64
N ILE A 7 11.09 1.95 6.15
CA ILE A 7 9.68 2.03 5.79
C ILE A 7 9.58 3.01 4.63
N ARG A 8 8.81 2.65 3.61
CA ARG A 8 8.37 3.59 2.57
C ARG A 8 6.90 3.86 2.78
N TYR A 9 6.50 5.10 2.57
CA TYR A 9 5.14 5.54 2.81
C TYR A 9 4.69 6.46 1.68
N THR A 10 3.46 6.24 1.21
CA THR A 10 2.84 6.99 0.12
C THR A 10 1.40 7.34 0.49
N GLY A 11 0.95 8.55 0.13
CA GLY A 11 -0.41 9.02 0.36
C GLY A 11 -0.57 9.81 1.66
N TYR A 12 -1.82 10.03 2.07
CA TYR A 12 -2.17 10.78 3.28
C TYR A 12 -3.26 10.06 4.05
N GLY A 13 -2.87 9.39 5.14
CA GLY A 13 -3.74 8.48 5.87
C GLY A 13 -4.64 9.15 6.90
N PHE A 14 -4.68 10.48 7.01
CA PHE A 14 -5.47 11.10 8.08
C PHE A 14 -6.97 10.77 7.93
N GLY A 15 -7.57 10.23 9.00
CA GLY A 15 -8.97 9.82 9.02
C GLY A 15 -9.26 8.53 8.25
N TYR A 16 -8.26 7.65 8.10
CA TYR A 16 -8.50 6.24 7.73
C TYR A 16 -9.40 5.57 8.77
N ASP A 17 -10.18 4.57 8.35
CA ASP A 17 -11.09 3.80 9.19
C ASP A 17 -10.74 2.31 9.27
N ASP A 18 -9.89 1.81 8.37
CA ASP A 18 -9.38 0.43 8.42
C ASP A 18 -7.97 0.31 7.84
N ILE A 19 -7.31 -0.81 8.15
CA ILE A 19 -5.98 -1.17 7.66
C ILE A 19 -5.99 -2.60 7.14
N VAL A 20 -5.60 -2.80 5.88
CA VAL A 20 -5.38 -4.12 5.30
C VAL A 20 -3.89 -4.40 5.25
N VAL A 21 -3.46 -5.47 5.92
CA VAL A 21 -2.05 -5.84 6.05
C VAL A 21 -1.76 -7.12 5.27
N HIS A 22 -0.70 -7.08 4.47
CA HIS A 22 -0.14 -8.22 3.76
C HIS A 22 1.31 -8.47 4.19
N GLY A 23 1.69 -9.75 4.27
CA GLY A 23 3.02 -10.17 4.69
C GLY A 23 3.10 -10.50 6.17
N ASP A 24 4.31 -10.40 6.72
CA ASP A 24 4.64 -10.83 8.08
C ASP A 24 5.17 -9.64 8.89
N LEU A 25 4.41 -9.30 9.95
CA LEU A 25 4.74 -8.22 10.88
C LEU A 25 5.89 -8.62 11.84
N ASP A 26 6.06 -9.91 12.13
CA ASP A 26 7.11 -10.44 13.01
C ASP A 26 8.43 -10.64 12.26
N ALA A 27 8.40 -10.88 10.93
CA ALA A 27 9.57 -11.02 10.06
C ALA A 27 10.02 -9.72 9.36
N PRO A 28 9.69 -8.55 9.94
CA PRO A 28 9.57 -7.24 9.28
C PRO A 28 9.62 -7.31 7.74
N ASN A 29 8.54 -7.82 7.14
CA ASN A 29 8.32 -7.80 5.70
C ASN A 29 6.82 -7.69 5.41
N PHE A 30 6.31 -6.46 5.29
CA PHE A 30 4.87 -6.23 5.17
C PHE A 30 4.52 -5.02 4.31
N THR A 31 3.27 -5.02 3.84
CA THR A 31 2.58 -3.89 3.23
C THR A 31 1.29 -3.63 4.00
N ALA A 32 1.10 -2.41 4.48
CA ALA A 32 -0.11 -1.97 5.17
C ALA A 32 -0.80 -0.89 4.33
N PHE A 33 -2.01 -1.19 3.86
CA PHE A 33 -2.88 -0.26 3.15
C PHE A 33 -3.85 0.38 4.13
N TYR A 34 -3.84 1.70 4.21
CA TYR A 34 -4.81 2.46 4.98
C TYR A 34 -5.99 2.80 4.09
N THR A 35 -7.20 2.47 4.53
CA THR A 35 -8.42 2.72 3.77
C THR A 35 -9.33 3.71 4.47
N LYS A 36 -10.11 4.44 3.68
CA LYS A 36 -11.23 5.24 4.17
C LYS A 36 -12.46 4.86 3.34
N GLY A 37 -13.42 4.20 3.98
CA GLY A 37 -14.50 3.52 3.27
C GLY A 37 -13.95 2.39 2.39
N ASP A 38 -14.17 2.51 1.09
CA ASP A 38 -13.76 1.55 0.07
C ASP A 38 -12.47 1.94 -0.67
N GLU A 39 -11.85 3.07 -0.34
CA GLU A 39 -10.68 3.58 -1.07
C GLU A 39 -9.41 3.52 -0.22
N VAL A 40 -8.29 3.10 -0.84
CA VAL A 40 -6.95 3.21 -0.25
C VAL A 40 -6.49 4.66 -0.30
N VAL A 41 -6.21 5.23 0.87
CA VAL A 41 -5.76 6.62 1.04
C VAL A 41 -4.27 6.74 1.30
N ALA A 42 -3.64 5.68 1.79
CA ALA A 42 -2.21 5.61 1.98
C ALA A 42 -1.70 4.16 2.03
N VAL A 43 -0.39 3.98 1.89
CA VAL A 43 0.29 2.70 2.07
C VAL A 43 1.61 2.89 2.82
N ALA A 44 1.90 1.97 3.73
CA ALA A 44 3.22 1.80 4.34
C ALA A 44 3.80 0.44 3.93
N THR A 45 5.05 0.40 3.50
CA THR A 45 5.75 -0.84 3.17
C THR A 45 7.05 -0.95 3.94
N LEU A 46 7.42 -2.17 4.29
CA LEU A 46 8.71 -2.50 4.87
C LEU A 46 9.18 -3.79 4.21
N GLY A 47 10.27 -3.74 3.45
CA GLY A 47 10.82 -4.91 2.75
C GLY A 47 10.09 -5.32 1.45
N THR A 48 8.89 -4.78 1.20
CA THR A 48 8.06 -5.05 0.01
C THR A 48 8.19 -3.98 -1.08
N ASP A 49 9.40 -3.81 -1.60
CA ASP A 49 9.64 -2.98 -2.78
C ASP A 49 9.26 -3.73 -4.07
N PRO A 50 8.68 -3.05 -5.10
CA PRO A 50 8.49 -1.61 -5.26
C PRO A 50 7.05 -1.09 -4.93
N VAL A 51 6.28 -1.78 -4.09
CA VAL A 51 4.82 -1.54 -3.93
C VAL A 51 4.47 -0.09 -3.59
N ALA A 52 5.19 0.55 -2.66
CA ALA A 52 4.92 1.94 -2.28
C ALA A 52 5.07 2.93 -3.45
N ALA A 53 6.01 2.67 -4.37
CA ALA A 53 6.21 3.48 -5.56
C ALA A 53 5.11 3.24 -6.61
N GLN A 54 4.69 1.98 -6.78
CA GLN A 54 3.59 1.64 -7.68
C GLN A 54 2.28 2.31 -7.25
N VAL A 55 1.97 2.30 -5.95
CA VAL A 55 0.80 3.02 -5.41
C VAL A 55 0.91 4.51 -5.65
N ALA A 56 2.11 5.10 -5.52
CA ALA A 56 2.32 6.52 -5.75
C ALA A 56 1.98 6.92 -7.19
N GLU A 57 2.41 6.12 -8.16
CA GLU A 57 2.14 6.37 -9.58
C GLU A 57 0.64 6.21 -9.90
N ILE A 58 -0.01 5.16 -9.37
CA ILE A 58 -1.47 4.97 -9.53
C ILE A 58 -2.24 6.17 -8.99
N MET A 59 -1.90 6.63 -7.78
CA MET A 59 -2.51 7.81 -7.17
C MET A 59 -2.22 9.09 -7.96
N TYR A 60 -0.99 9.24 -8.47
CA TYR A 60 -0.58 10.38 -9.29
C TYR A 60 -1.33 10.44 -10.62
N ALA A 61 -1.59 9.28 -11.24
CA ALA A 61 -2.43 9.14 -12.43
C ALA A 61 -3.94 9.42 -12.16
N GLY A 62 -4.31 9.75 -10.92
CA GLY A 62 -5.69 10.00 -10.51
C GLY A 62 -6.55 8.74 -10.41
N GLN A 63 -5.94 7.56 -10.51
CA GLN A 63 -6.63 6.29 -10.31
C GLN A 63 -6.76 5.98 -8.82
N LYS A 64 -7.81 5.22 -8.50
CA LYS A 64 -8.08 4.77 -7.14
C LYS A 64 -7.78 3.29 -7.01
N ILE A 65 -7.32 2.90 -5.83
CA ILE A 65 -7.20 1.51 -5.43
C ILE A 65 -8.33 1.25 -4.44
N LEU A 66 -9.19 0.29 -4.75
CA LEU A 66 -10.29 -0.08 -3.88
C LEU A 66 -9.83 -1.10 -2.86
N LYS A 67 -10.39 -1.04 -1.66
CA LYS A 67 -10.13 -1.99 -0.57
C LYS A 67 -10.36 -3.43 -1.00
N ALA A 68 -11.42 -3.67 -1.78
CA ALA A 68 -11.74 -5.00 -2.31
C ALA A 68 -10.64 -5.56 -3.24
N GLU A 69 -9.92 -4.70 -3.97
CA GLU A 69 -8.83 -5.14 -4.86
C GLU A 69 -7.62 -5.63 -4.07
N ILE A 70 -7.42 -5.10 -2.87
CA ILE A 70 -6.28 -5.43 -2.01
C ILE A 70 -6.67 -6.31 -0.83
N GLN A 71 -7.89 -6.85 -0.78
CA GLN A 71 -8.34 -7.64 0.37
C GLN A 71 -7.61 -9.00 0.43
N ASP A 72 -7.38 -9.61 -0.73
CA ASP A 72 -6.81 -10.97 -0.83
C ASP A 72 -5.31 -10.97 -1.16
N SER A 73 -4.84 -10.00 -1.96
CA SER A 73 -3.42 -9.91 -2.35
C SER A 73 -3.01 -8.49 -2.75
N VAL A 74 -1.70 -8.24 -2.72
CA VAL A 74 -1.05 -7.02 -3.23
C VAL A 74 -0.96 -7.03 -4.77
N ASP A 75 -1.13 -8.18 -5.42
CA ASP A 75 -0.92 -8.35 -6.87
C ASP A 75 -1.81 -7.43 -7.71
N ALA A 76 -3.02 -7.11 -7.24
CA ALA A 76 -3.91 -6.17 -7.92
C ALA A 76 -3.27 -4.77 -8.10
N VAL A 77 -2.43 -4.33 -7.16
CA VAL A 77 -1.66 -3.07 -7.28
C VAL A 77 -0.62 -3.19 -8.39
N VAL A 78 0.09 -4.32 -8.46
CA VAL A 78 1.11 -4.58 -9.48
C VAL A 78 0.48 -4.62 -10.87
N GLU A 79 -0.64 -5.32 -11.01
CA GLU A 79 -1.39 -5.40 -12.27
C GLU A 79 -1.96 -4.07 -12.70
N LYS A 80 -2.49 -3.27 -11.77
CA LYS A 80 -3.02 -1.94 -12.07
C LYS A 80 -1.91 -1.00 -12.51
N PHE A 81 -0.77 -1.02 -11.82
CA PHE A 81 0.42 -0.25 -12.21
C PHE A 81 0.91 -0.63 -13.61
N ALA A 82 0.93 -1.91 -13.96
CA ALA A 82 1.36 -2.37 -15.28
C ALA A 82 0.45 -1.93 -16.44
N LYS A 83 -0.75 -1.42 -16.14
CA LYS A 83 -1.75 -0.94 -17.11
C LYS A 83 -1.77 0.60 -17.23
N LEU A 84 -0.97 1.31 -16.44
CA LEU A 84 -0.74 2.76 -16.58
C LEU A 84 0.13 3.05 -17.81
#